data_AF-A0A806J1C6-F1
#
_entry.id   AF-A0A806J1C6-F1
#
_cell.length_a   1.000
_cell.length_b   1.000
_cell.length_c   1.000
_cell.angle_alpha   90.00
_cell.angle_beta   90.00
_cell.angle_gamma   90.00
#
_symmetry.space_group_name_H-M   'P 1'
#
loop_
_entity.id
_entity.type
_entity.pdbx_description
1 polymer ?
#
loop_
_entity_poly.entity_id
_entity_poly.type
_entity_poly.pdbx_seq_one_letter_code
_entity_poly.pdbx_strand_id
1 'polypeptide(L)'
;MAYNIQTLRVQKGWSQERLENECELDRTYVSAVEHCRWNVSLSNIEKLATALSCPAWQLLKYPENSNQNTERYLDLFMLKCTRFFVRPFVRASKATCKKF
;
A
#
# COMPACT_ATOMS: atom_id res chain seq x y z
N MET A 1 4.40 -0.70 -3.55
CA MET A 1 3.52 -1.07 -4.67
C MET A 1 2.04 -1.02 -4.30
N ALA A 2 1.57 -1.79 -3.30
CA ALA A 2 0.15 -1.84 -2.93
C ALA A 2 -0.49 -0.46 -2.67
N TYR A 3 0.22 0.43 -1.97
CA TYR A 3 -0.21 1.82 -1.76
C TYR A 3 -0.53 2.54 -3.08
N ASN A 4 0.36 2.45 -4.08
CA ASN A 4 0.16 3.13 -5.36
C ASN A 4 -1.04 2.56 -6.13
N ILE A 5 -1.24 1.24 -6.08
CA ILE A 5 -2.41 0.58 -6.67
C ILE A 5 -3.68 1.11 -6.01
N GLN A 6 -3.73 1.14 -4.68
CA GLN A 6 -4.87 1.64 -3.92
C GLN A 6 -5.14 3.13 -4.20
N THR A 7 -4.10 3.96 -4.23
CA THR A 7 -4.23 5.39 -4.54
C THR A 7 -4.79 5.63 -5.93
N LEU A 8 -4.22 4.97 -6.96
CA LEU A 8 -4.69 5.09 -8.33
C LEU A 8 -6.12 4.57 -8.50
N ARG A 9 -6.46 3.44 -7.84
CA ARG A 9 -7.81 2.90 -7.84
C ARG A 9 -8.81 3.89 -7.24
N VAL A 10 -8.48 4.48 -6.09
CA VAL A 10 -9.34 5.47 -5.43
C VAL A 10 -9.47 6.76 -6.25
N GLN A 11 -8.38 7.23 -6.87
CA GLN A 11 -8.42 8.39 -7.77
C GLN A 11 -9.35 8.17 -8.98
N LYS A 12 -9.42 6.93 -9.49
CA LYS A 12 -10.37 6.54 -10.54
C LYS A 12 -11.80 6.27 -10.02
N GLY A 13 -12.02 6.27 -8.71
CA GLY A 13 -13.31 5.93 -8.10
C GLY A 13 -13.71 4.46 -8.29
N TRP A 14 -12.73 3.55 -8.41
CA TRP A 14 -12.97 2.14 -8.72
C TRP A 14 -13.10 1.28 -7.45
N SER A 15 -14.03 0.33 -7.49
CA SER A 15 -14.09 -0.77 -6.52
C SER A 15 -13.00 -1.81 -6.84
N GLN A 16 -12.72 -2.71 -5.90
CA GLN A 16 -11.81 -3.85 -6.14
C GLN A 16 -12.34 -4.73 -7.28
N GLU A 17 -13.64 -5.05 -7.25
CA GLU A 17 -14.35 -5.79 -8.30
C GLU A 17 -14.20 -5.16 -9.69
N ARG A 18 -14.23 -3.82 -9.77
CA ARG A 18 -14.01 -3.13 -11.04
C ARG A 18 -12.57 -3.24 -11.51
N LEU A 19 -11.60 -3.17 -10.60
CA LEU A 19 -10.18 -3.36 -10.93
C LEU A 19 -9.91 -4.80 -11.40
N GLU A 20 -10.55 -5.78 -10.78
CA GLU A 20 -10.46 -7.20 -11.15
C GLU A 20 -10.95 -7.45 -12.57
N ASN A 21 -12.12 -6.92 -12.90
CA ASN A 21 -12.70 -7.03 -14.23
C ASN A 21 -11.79 -6.40 -15.30
N GLU A 22 -11.16 -5.26 -14.99
CA GLU A 22 -10.27 -4.57 -15.93
C GLU A 22 -8.91 -5.26 -16.08
N CYS A 23 -8.40 -5.91 -15.01
CA CYS A 23 -7.10 -6.60 -15.04
C CYS A 23 -7.21 -8.07 -15.46
N GLU A 24 -8.42 -8.60 -15.57
CA GLU A 24 -8.72 -10.04 -15.70
C GLU A 24 -8.02 -10.87 -14.60
N LEU A 25 -8.09 -10.38 -13.35
CA LEU A 25 -7.52 -11.02 -12.17
C LEU A 25 -8.60 -11.39 -11.17
N ASP A 26 -8.36 -12.42 -10.36
CA ASP A 26 -9.29 -12.82 -9.28
C ASP A 26 -9.36 -11.75 -8.19
N ARG A 27 -10.56 -11.55 -7.63
CA ARG A 27 -10.80 -10.74 -6.43
C ARG A 27 -9.88 -11.02 -5.27
N THR A 28 -9.67 -12.30 -5.02
CA THR A 28 -8.79 -12.78 -3.96
C THR A 28 -7.36 -12.34 -4.25
N TYR A 29 -6.95 -12.35 -5.52
CA TYR A 29 -5.65 -11.89 -5.95
C TYR A 29 -5.50 -10.38 -5.75
N VAL A 30 -6.44 -9.57 -6.28
CA VAL A 30 -6.40 -8.10 -6.14
C VAL A 30 -6.41 -7.68 -4.67
N SER A 31 -7.25 -8.30 -3.85
CA SER A 31 -7.25 -8.09 -2.41
C SER A 31 -5.91 -8.48 -1.77
N ALA A 32 -5.35 -9.64 -2.09
CA ALA A 32 -4.05 -10.07 -1.56
C ALA A 32 -2.92 -9.10 -1.95
N VAL A 33 -2.95 -8.56 -3.16
CA VAL A 33 -1.98 -7.56 -3.64
C VAL A 33 -2.12 -6.23 -2.90
N GLU A 34 -3.34 -5.72 -2.72
CA GLU A 34 -3.59 -4.48 -1.95
C GLU A 34 -3.18 -4.61 -0.48
N HIS A 35 -3.22 -5.82 0.07
CA HIS A 35 -2.80 -6.11 1.44
C HIS A 35 -1.33 -6.56 1.57
N CYS A 36 -0.52 -6.45 0.51
CA CYS A 36 0.88 -6.89 0.48
C CYS A 36 1.08 -8.36 0.93
N ARG A 37 0.09 -9.24 0.72
CA ARG A 37 0.15 -10.63 1.16
C ARG A 37 0.92 -11.52 0.20
N TRP A 38 0.83 -11.25 -1.10
CA TRP A 38 1.42 -12.06 -2.15
C TRP A 38 2.45 -11.29 -2.95
N ASN A 39 3.49 -12.01 -3.39
CA ASN A 39 4.46 -11.50 -4.34
C ASN A 39 3.86 -11.56 -5.76
N VAL A 40 3.87 -10.42 -6.45
CA VAL A 40 3.29 -10.26 -7.79
C VAL A 40 4.39 -10.47 -8.84
N SER A 41 4.09 -11.26 -9.87
CA SER A 41 4.99 -11.41 -11.02
C SER A 41 4.98 -10.15 -11.90
N LEU A 42 6.05 -9.91 -12.65
CA LEU A 42 6.16 -8.74 -13.52
C LEU A 42 5.00 -8.65 -14.54
N SER A 43 4.60 -9.79 -15.13
CA SER A 43 3.48 -9.85 -16.07
C SER A 43 2.15 -9.40 -15.44
N ASN A 44 1.91 -9.69 -14.16
CA ASN A 44 0.71 -9.23 -13.47
C ASN A 44 0.79 -7.74 -13.10
N ILE A 45 2.00 -7.22 -12.85
CA ILE A 45 2.22 -5.78 -12.66
C ILE A 45 1.89 -5.04 -13.94
N GLU A 46 2.28 -5.56 -15.11
CA GLU A 46 1.93 -4.98 -16.42
C GLU A 46 0.42 -4.98 -16.66
N LYS A 47 -0.29 -6.07 -16.33
CA LYS A 47 -1.76 -6.11 -16.41
C LYS A 47 -2.40 -5.04 -15.52
N LEU A 48 -1.98 -4.96 -14.26
CA LEU A 48 -2.47 -3.95 -13.31
C LEU A 48 -2.20 -2.53 -13.79
N ALA A 49 -1.00 -2.28 -14.32
CA ALA A 49 -0.60 -0.99 -14.86
C ALA A 49 -1.45 -0.60 -16.08
N THR A 50 -1.67 -1.57 -16.98
CA THR A 50 -2.49 -1.39 -18.19
C THR A 50 -3.93 -1.03 -17.84
N ALA A 51 -4.55 -1.78 -16.92
CA ALA A 51 -5.89 -1.49 -16.41
C ALA A 51 -5.97 -0.13 -15.69
N LEU A 52 -4.95 0.20 -14.90
CA LEU A 52 -4.86 1.51 -14.24
C LEU A 52 -4.43 2.63 -15.20
N SER A 53 -4.22 2.34 -16.49
CA SER A 53 -3.82 3.29 -17.53
C SER A 53 -2.57 4.08 -17.14
N CYS A 54 -1.63 3.43 -16.45
CA CYS A 54 -0.39 4.03 -15.99
C CYS A 54 0.80 3.15 -16.40
N PRO A 55 2.01 3.71 -16.50
CA PRO A 55 3.20 2.89 -16.75
C PRO A 55 3.60 2.09 -15.51
N ALA A 56 4.12 0.88 -15.70
CA ALA A 56 4.45 -0.04 -14.60
C ALA A 56 5.43 0.54 -13.56
N TRP A 57 6.37 1.41 -13.97
CA TRP A 57 7.30 2.07 -13.06
C TRP A 57 6.60 2.97 -12.03
N GLN A 58 5.42 3.51 -12.35
CA GLN A 58 4.65 4.35 -11.42
C GLN A 58 4.10 3.51 -10.26
N LEU A 59 3.75 2.24 -10.50
CA LEU A 59 3.34 1.32 -9.44
C LEU A 59 4.49 0.95 -8.50
N LEU A 60 5.72 0.94 -9.01
CA LEU A 60 6.93 0.60 -8.27
C LEU A 60 7.54 1.79 -7.53
N LYS A 61 7.13 3.02 -7.85
CA LYS A 61 7.65 4.24 -7.22
C LYS A 61 7.42 4.24 -5.70
N TYR A 62 8.42 4.70 -4.94
CA TYR A 62 8.22 4.92 -3.51
C TYR A 62 7.30 6.13 -3.29
N PRO A 63 6.30 6.06 -2.38
CA PRO A 63 5.43 7.20 -2.12
C PRO A 63 6.21 8.35 -1.51
N GLU A 64 6.27 9.49 -2.20
CA GLU A 64 7.08 10.66 -1.78
C GLU A 64 6.54 11.36 -0.50
N ASN A 65 5.29 11.09 -0.11
CA ASN A 65 4.59 11.74 1.01
C ASN A 65 4.77 11.05 2.37
N SER A 66 5.85 10.30 2.60
CA SER A 66 6.11 9.65 3.90
C SER A 66 6.58 10.59 5.03
N ASN A 67 6.77 11.89 4.75
CA ASN A 67 7.48 12.83 5.63
C ASN A 67 6.65 13.91 6.34
N GLN A 68 5.31 13.84 6.41
CA GLN A 68 4.54 14.81 7.24
C GLN A 68 3.42 14.22 8.12
N ASN A 69 3.21 12.90 8.13
CA ASN A 69 2.21 12.24 9.01
C ASN A 69 2.69 10.87 9.51
N THR A 70 4.00 10.74 9.79
CA THR A 70 4.64 9.48 10.20
C THR A 70 4.10 8.93 11.54
N GLU A 71 3.50 9.78 12.38
CA GLU A 71 2.97 9.38 13.69
C GLU A 71 1.57 8.73 13.64
N ARG A 72 0.79 8.86 12.55
CA ARG A 72 -0.60 8.32 12.50
C ARG A 72 -0.77 7.05 11.67
N TYR A 73 0.14 6.78 10.74
CA TYR A 73 0.06 5.58 9.91
C TYR A 73 0.54 4.30 10.62
N LEU A 74 1.35 4.43 11.67
CA LEU A 74 1.76 3.27 12.48
C LEU A 74 0.64 2.75 13.39
N ASP A 75 -0.30 3.59 13.81
CA ASP A 75 -1.46 3.13 14.60
C ASP A 75 -2.52 2.45 13.72
N LEU A 76 -2.81 2.98 12.53
CA LEU A 76 -3.83 2.38 11.64
C LEU A 76 -3.34 1.17 10.84
N PHE A 77 -2.04 1.05 10.58
CA PHE A 77 -1.47 -0.13 9.90
C PHE A 77 -1.19 -1.29 10.86
N MET A 78 -0.91 -1.02 12.15
CA MET A 78 -0.79 -2.09 13.15
C MET A 78 -2.15 -2.63 13.62
N LEU A 79 -3.19 -1.79 13.79
CA LEU A 79 -4.47 -2.25 14.37
C LEU A 79 -5.41 -3.02 13.43
N LYS A 80 -5.16 -3.06 12.12
CA LYS A 80 -5.89 -3.98 11.19
C LYS A 80 -5.10 -5.25 10.84
N CYS A 81 -3.82 -5.33 11.20
CA CYS A 81 -2.98 -6.51 10.97
C CYS A 81 -2.73 -7.34 12.25
N THR A 82 -3.18 -6.90 13.42
CA THR A 82 -3.13 -7.65 14.69
C THR A 82 -4.21 -8.75 14.79
N ARG A 83 -4.24 -9.69 13.85
CA ARG A 83 -4.72 -11.06 14.16
C ARG A 83 -3.57 -12.07 14.23
N PHE A 84 -2.33 -11.71 13.86
CA PHE A 84 -1.19 -12.61 14.07
C PHE A 84 0.11 -11.83 14.32
N PHE A 85 0.41 -11.67 15.62
CA PHE A 85 1.73 -11.65 16.24
C PHE A 85 2.89 -10.93 15.50
N VAL A 86 3.20 -9.69 15.92
CA VAL A 86 4.59 -9.27 16.24
C VAL A 86 4.61 -8.00 17.10
N ARG A 87 5.33 -8.05 18.22
CA ARG A 87 5.58 -6.92 19.12
C ARG A 87 6.58 -5.93 18.48
N PRO A 88 6.40 -4.61 18.63
CA PRO A 88 7.33 -3.65 18.06
C PRO A 88 8.58 -3.47 18.95
N PHE A 89 9.75 -3.63 18.34
CA PHE A 89 11.03 -3.13 18.87
C PHE A 89 11.13 -1.64 18.52
N VAL A 90 10.64 -0.76 19.40
CA VAL A 90 10.70 0.68 19.17
C VAL A 90 12.05 1.21 19.65
N ARG A 91 12.86 1.71 18.70
CA ARG A 91 14.10 2.44 18.95
C ARG A 91 13.74 3.78 19.59
N ALA A 92 14.24 4.02 20.80
CA ALA A 92 14.12 5.30 21.48
C ALA A 92 14.85 6.40 20.70
N SER A 93 14.16 7.47 20.36
CA SER A 93 14.78 8.78 20.18
C SER A 93 13.72 9.86 20.40
N LYS A 94 13.85 10.62 21.49
CA LYS A 94 13.29 11.96 21.59
C LYS A 94 14.45 12.92 21.81
N ALA A 95 14.72 13.72 20.79
CA ALA A 95 15.44 14.96 20.96
C ALA A 95 14.52 16.04 21.58
N THR A 96 15.15 16.89 22.38
CA THR A 96 14.77 18.26 22.80
C THR A 96 13.60 18.47 23.77
N CYS A 97 13.93 18.95 24.98
CA CYS A 97 13.22 20.06 25.61
C CYS A 97 14.14 20.84 26.58
N LYS A 98 14.15 22.17 26.42
CA LYS A 98 14.79 23.18 27.27
C LYS A 98 14.50 22.97 28.76
N LYS A 99 15.49 23.22 29.62
CA LYS A 99 15.28 23.66 31.00
C LYS A 99 16.22 24.82 31.30
N PHE A 100 15.67 25.78 32.05
CA PHE A 100 16.33 26.91 32.68
C PHE A 100 17.55 26.49 33.51
#